data_AF-A0A519XGX3-F1
#
_entry.id   AF-A0A519XGX3-F1
#
_cell.length_a   1.000
_cell.length_b   1.000
_cell.length_c   1.000
_cell.angle_alpha   90.00
_cell.angle_beta   90.00
_cell.angle_gamma   90.00
#
_symmetry.space_group_name_H-M   'P 1'
#
loop_
_entity.id
_entity.type
_entity.pdbx_description
1 polymer ?
#
loop_
_entity_poly.entity_id
_entity_poly.type
_entity_poly.pdbx_seq_one_letter_code
_entity_poly.pdbx_strand_id
1 'polypeptide(L)'
;MIKHIFFDLDHTIWDFDRNAHETLMELYEVYKLKELGLTSAENFIATYTVNNHQLWAQYHVGKITKEALRQERFRKTFLDLGLQPEVIPANFESDYVAMGPTKTNLFDGAEKVLTYL
;
A
#
# COMPACT_ATOMS: atom_id res chain seq x y z
N MET A 1 33.29 19.50 0.54
CA MET A 1 32.24 19.70 -0.48
C MET A 1 31.57 18.35 -0.70
N ILE A 2 30.24 18.26 -0.57
CA ILE A 2 29.49 17.01 -0.77
C ILE A 2 29.35 16.77 -2.28
N LYS A 3 29.54 15.52 -2.72
CA LYS A 3 29.41 15.11 -4.14
C LYS A 3 28.24 14.17 -4.40
N HIS A 4 27.70 13.56 -3.35
CA HIS A 4 26.66 12.56 -3.42
C HIS A 4 25.67 12.76 -2.28
N ILE A 5 24.38 12.72 -2.60
CA ILE A 5 23.28 12.71 -1.66
C ILE A 5 22.45 11.48 -1.97
N PHE A 6 22.15 10.68 -0.94
CA PHE A 6 21.33 9.48 -1.06
C PHE A 6 20.00 9.78 -0.39
N PHE A 7 18.92 9.69 -1.16
CA PHE A 7 17.55 9.86 -0.68
C PHE A 7 16.90 8.50 -0.54
N ASP A 8 16.18 8.32 0.57
CA ASP A 8 15.08 7.37 0.59
C ASP A 8 13.92 7.92 -0.25
N LEU A 9 13.06 7.04 -0.77
CA LEU A 9 11.95 7.43 -1.64
C LEU A 9 10.66 7.58 -0.83
N ASP A 10 10.17 6.46 -0.30
CA ASP A 10 8.91 6.38 0.44
C ASP A 10 9.01 7.15 1.75
N HIS A 11 7.96 7.89 2.12
CA HIS A 11 7.94 8.74 3.32
C HIS A 11 9.02 9.84 3.37
N THR A 12 9.71 10.10 2.26
CA THR A 12 10.76 11.14 2.16
C THR A 12 10.51 12.08 0.99
N ILE A 13 10.44 11.55 -0.24
CA ILE A 13 10.11 12.30 -1.46
C ILE A 13 8.68 11.95 -1.88
N TRP A 14 8.41 10.65 -1.96
CA TRP A 14 7.13 10.09 -2.35
C TRP A 14 6.17 10.05 -1.17
N ASP A 15 5.00 10.67 -1.29
CA ASP A 15 3.95 10.59 -0.27
C ASP A 15 3.26 9.22 -0.35
N PHE A 16 3.96 8.20 0.18
CA PHE A 16 3.54 6.81 0.10
C PHE A 16 2.17 6.59 0.74
N ASP A 17 1.90 7.20 1.91
CA ASP A 17 0.63 7.03 2.61
C ASP A 17 -0.54 7.53 1.78
N ARG A 18 -0.42 8.74 1.21
CA ARG A 18 -1.48 9.31 0.37
C ARG A 18 -1.65 8.53 -0.92
N ASN A 19 -0.55 8.15 -1.57
CA ASN A 19 -0.60 7.36 -2.80
C ASN A 19 -1.21 5.97 -2.57
N ALA A 20 -0.85 5.30 -1.46
CA ALA A 20 -1.44 4.02 -1.07
C ALA A 20 -2.93 4.16 -0.77
N HIS A 21 -3.33 5.19 -0.01
CA HIS A 21 -4.73 5.48 0.29
C HIS A 21 -5.57 5.68 -0.98
N GLU A 22 -5.12 6.55 -1.90
CA GLU A 22 -5.79 6.79 -3.19
C GLU A 22 -5.91 5.50 -4.01
N THR A 23 -4.85 4.68 -4.03
CA THR A 23 -4.85 3.38 -4.74
C THR A 23 -5.86 2.41 -4.15
N LEU A 24 -5.93 2.30 -2.82
CA LEU A 24 -6.85 1.39 -2.14
C LEU A 24 -8.31 1.83 -2.30
N MET A 25 -8.58 3.14 -2.28
CA MET A 25 -9.90 3.69 -2.56
C MET A 25 -10.36 3.33 -3.97
N GLU A 26 -9.49 3.50 -4.98
CA GLU A 26 -9.83 3.14 -6.36
C GLU A 26 -10.06 1.64 -6.52
N LEU A 27 -9.20 0.81 -5.95
CA LEU A 27 -9.37 -0.65 -6.01
C LEU A 27 -10.64 -1.11 -5.29
N TYR A 28 -11.01 -0.46 -4.18
CA TYR A 28 -12.24 -0.75 -3.47
C TYR A 28 -13.47 -0.57 -4.38
N GLU A 29 -13.49 0.49 -5.19
CA GLU A 29 -14.55 0.73 -6.16
C GLU A 29 -14.47 -0.20 -7.38
N VAL A 30 -13.28 -0.38 -7.97
CA VAL A 30 -13.06 -1.25 -9.15
C VAL A 30 -13.50 -2.69 -8.88
N TYR A 31 -13.14 -3.21 -7.71
CA TYR A 31 -13.50 -4.56 -7.29
C TYR A 31 -14.86 -4.64 -6.59
N LYS A 32 -15.58 -3.52 -6.47
CA LYS A 32 -16.90 -3.42 -5.85
C LYS A 32 -16.93 -4.12 -4.48
N LEU A 33 -15.91 -3.86 -3.66
CA LEU A 33 -15.72 -4.56 -2.39
C LEU A 33 -16.91 -4.41 -1.43
N LYS A 34 -17.68 -3.32 -1.58
CA LYS A 34 -18.97 -3.13 -0.91
C LYS A 34 -19.98 -4.24 -1.21
N GLU A 35 -20.07 -4.69 -2.45
CA GLU A 35 -20.96 -5.78 -2.87
C GLU A 35 -20.49 -7.14 -2.33
N LEU A 36 -19.19 -7.27 -1.99
CA LEU A 36 -18.60 -8.48 -1.40
C LEU A 36 -18.69 -8.53 0.14
N GLY A 37 -19.27 -7.50 0.77
CA GLY A 37 -19.49 -7.44 2.23
C GLY A 37 -18.60 -6.45 2.98
N LEU A 38 -17.62 -5.81 2.32
CA LEU A 38 -16.81 -4.75 2.93
C LEU A 38 -17.55 -3.42 2.81
N THR A 39 -18.41 -3.09 3.76
CA THR A 39 -19.31 -1.92 3.63
C THR A 39 -18.64 -0.56 3.86
N SER A 40 -17.37 -0.54 4.27
CA SER A 40 -16.61 0.68 4.58
C SER A 40 -15.20 0.60 3.99
N ALA A 41 -14.92 1.48 3.03
CA ALA A 41 -13.59 1.65 2.45
C ALA A 41 -12.58 2.09 3.52
N GLU A 42 -12.97 3.00 4.41
CA GLU A 42 -12.15 3.47 5.53
C GLU A 42 -11.72 2.32 6.45
N ASN A 43 -12.67 1.44 6.82
CA ASN A 43 -12.34 0.29 7.66
C ASN A 43 -11.42 -0.70 6.94
N PHE A 44 -11.63 -0.89 5.63
CA PHE A 44 -10.74 -1.69 4.79
C PHE A 44 -9.31 -1.13 4.77
N ILE A 45 -9.16 0.16 4.51
CA ILE A 45 -7.86 0.84 4.44
C ILE A 45 -7.18 0.84 5.81
N ALA A 46 -7.90 1.16 6.89
CA ALA A 46 -7.34 1.13 8.24
C ALA A 46 -6.82 -0.27 8.62
N THR A 47 -7.60 -1.32 8.34
CA THR A 47 -7.20 -2.70 8.60
C THR A 47 -6.02 -3.13 7.74
N TYR A 48 -6.02 -2.76 6.46
CA TYR A 48 -4.89 -2.96 5.56
C TYR A 48 -3.62 -2.32 6.10
N THR A 49 -3.67 -1.05 6.51
CA THR A 49 -2.52 -0.30 6.98
C THR A 49 -1.87 -0.96 8.19
N VAL A 50 -2.68 -1.41 9.16
CA VAL A 50 -2.20 -2.15 10.34
C VAL A 50 -1.52 -3.46 9.93
N ASN A 51 -2.17 -4.26 9.07
CA ASN A 51 -1.65 -5.54 8.62
C ASN A 51 -0.36 -5.40 7.81
N ASN A 52 -0.35 -4.47 6.86
CA ASN A 52 0.82 -4.17 6.02
C ASN A 52 2.00 -3.71 6.87
N HIS A 53 1.79 -2.80 7.84
CA HIS A 53 2.85 -2.36 8.75
C HIS A 53 3.43 -3.51 9.59
N GLN A 54 2.57 -4.39 10.14
CA GLN A 54 3.01 -5.56 10.90
C GLN A 54 3.83 -6.55 10.05
N LEU A 55 3.41 -6.79 8.80
CA LEU A 55 4.13 -7.67 7.89
C LEU A 55 5.47 -7.06 7.45
N TRP A 56 5.51 -5.75 7.18
CA TRP A 56 6.77 -5.06 6.93
C TRP A 56 7.70 -5.16 8.13
N ALA A 57 7.23 -4.94 9.36
CA ALA A 57 8.06 -5.10 10.55
C ALA A 57 8.66 -6.51 10.66
N GLN A 58 7.90 -7.56 10.31
CA GLN A 58 8.40 -8.94 10.26
C GLN A 58 9.43 -9.16 9.15
N TYR A 59 9.22 -8.59 7.97
CA TYR A 59 10.16 -8.65 6.86
C TYR A 59 11.50 -7.99 7.21
N HIS A 60 11.48 -6.81 7.84
CA HIS A 60 12.70 -6.08 8.22
C HIS A 60 13.58 -6.85 9.20
N VAL A 61 12.99 -7.72 10.04
CA VAL A 61 13.74 -8.60 10.96
C VAL A 61 13.99 -10.00 10.39
N GLY A 62 13.73 -10.21 9.09
CA GLY A 62 13.99 -11.47 8.39
C GLY A 62 13.06 -12.63 8.75
N LYS A 63 11.91 -12.37 9.40
CA LYS A 63 10.95 -13.42 9.80
C LYS A 63 10.13 -13.96 8.63
N ILE A 64 9.86 -13.12 7.64
CA ILE A 64 9.11 -13.50 6.43
C ILE A 64 9.86 -13.03 5.18
N THR A 65 9.60 -13.68 4.06
CA THR A 65 10.11 -13.23 2.76
C THR A 65 9.27 -12.09 2.21
N LYS A 66 9.81 -11.34 1.25
CA LYS A 66 9.05 -10.31 0.51
C LYS A 66 7.85 -10.91 -0.23
N GLU A 67 7.99 -12.14 -0.72
CA GLU A 67 6.92 -12.89 -1.38
C GLU A 67 5.78 -13.21 -0.40
N ALA A 68 6.12 -13.70 0.81
CA ALA A 68 5.14 -13.97 1.85
C ALA A 68 4.40 -12.69 2.30
N LEU A 69 5.12 -11.56 2.44
CA LEU A 69 4.50 -10.26 2.75
C LEU A 69 3.42 -9.89 1.73
N ARG A 70 3.74 -10.01 0.44
CA ARG A 70 2.84 -9.67 -0.68
C ARG A 70 1.61 -10.57 -0.71
N GLN A 71 1.81 -11.87 -0.55
CA GLN A 71 0.71 -12.83 -0.52
C GLN A 71 -0.22 -12.62 0.69
N GLU A 72 0.32 -12.19 1.83
CA GLU A 72 -0.43 -12.15 3.07
C GLU A 72 -1.14 -10.81 3.33
N ARG A 73 -0.59 -9.66 2.90
CA ARG A 73 -1.10 -8.34 3.33
C ARG A 73 -2.56 -8.08 2.98
N PHE A 74 -3.02 -8.49 1.80
CA PHE A 74 -4.43 -8.37 1.44
C PHE A 74 -5.25 -9.56 1.91
N ARG A 75 -4.69 -10.78 1.78
CA ARG A 75 -5.38 -11.99 2.25
C ARG A 75 -5.78 -11.86 3.71
N LYS A 76 -4.84 -11.49 4.59
CA LYS A 76 -5.09 -11.26 6.01
C LYS A 76 -6.14 -10.16 6.23
N THR A 77 -6.04 -9.05 5.51
CA THR A 77 -6.98 -7.93 5.62
C THR A 77 -8.40 -8.33 5.27
N PHE A 78 -8.62 -9.03 4.16
CA PHE A 78 -9.95 -9.50 3.77
C PHE A 78 -10.52 -10.49 4.78
N LEU A 79 -9.71 -11.42 5.28
CA LEU A 79 -10.14 -12.39 6.29
C LEU A 79 -10.49 -11.74 7.63
N ASP A 80 -9.68 -10.79 8.10
CA ASP A 80 -9.95 -10.03 9.34
C ASP A 80 -11.27 -9.24 9.24
N LEU A 81 -11.65 -8.85 8.02
CA LEU A 81 -12.91 -8.14 7.71
C LEU A 81 -14.08 -9.08 7.39
N GLY A 82 -13.89 -10.40 7.51
CA GLY A 82 -14.94 -11.39 7.39
C GLY A 82 -15.28 -11.83 5.96
N LEU A 83 -14.47 -11.45 4.96
CA LEU A 83 -14.63 -12.00 3.61
C LEU A 83 -14.20 -13.46 3.57
N GLN A 84 -14.98 -14.26 2.86
CA GLN A 84 -14.64 -15.66 2.61
C GLN A 84 -13.51 -15.73 1.58
N PRO A 85 -12.54 -16.66 1.71
CA PRO A 85 -11.43 -16.80 0.78
C PRO A 85 -11.84 -16.89 -0.69
N GLU A 86 -12.99 -17.50 -0.96
CA GLU A 86 -13.49 -17.80 -2.31
C GLU A 86 -13.98 -16.55 -3.05
N VAL A 87 -14.30 -15.46 -2.32
CA VAL A 87 -14.75 -14.19 -2.90
C VAL A 87 -13.64 -13.14 -2.96
N ILE A 88 -12.45 -13.44 -2.43
CA ILE A 88 -11.30 -12.52 -2.49
C ILE A 88 -10.85 -12.38 -3.95
N PRO A 89 -10.72 -11.16 -4.49
CA PRO A 89 -10.28 -11.00 -5.86
C PRO A 89 -8.82 -11.44 -6.05
N ALA A 90 -8.60 -12.42 -6.92
CA ALA A 90 -7.27 -13.02 -7.14
C ALA A 90 -6.21 -12.03 -7.64
N ASN A 91 -6.61 -11.01 -8.40
CA ASN A 91 -5.71 -10.03 -9.02
C ASN A 91 -5.52 -8.77 -8.16
N PHE A 92 -6.10 -8.70 -6.96
CA PHE A 92 -6.08 -7.47 -6.16
C PHE A 92 -4.65 -7.01 -5.82
N GLU A 93 -3.78 -7.94 -5.41
CA GLU A 93 -2.38 -7.67 -5.10
C GLU A 93 -1.59 -7.18 -6.31
N SER A 94 -1.77 -7.82 -7.48
CA SER A 94 -1.07 -7.42 -8.71
C SER A 94 -1.53 -6.04 -9.18
N ASP A 95 -2.83 -5.75 -9.09
CA ASP A 95 -3.38 -4.47 -9.52
C ASP A 95 -2.96 -3.35 -8.57
N TYR A 96 -2.89 -3.61 -7.26
CA TYR A 96 -2.32 -2.67 -6.29
C TYR A 96 -0.86 -2.34 -6.60
N VAL A 97 -0.05 -3.35 -6.90
CA VAL A 97 1.37 -3.14 -7.26
C VAL A 97 1.53 -2.40 -8.58
N ALA A 98 0.64 -2.64 -9.56
CA ALA A 98 0.66 -1.96 -10.84
C ALA A 98 0.16 -0.50 -10.76
N MET A 99 -0.83 -0.24 -9.90
CA MET A 99 -1.49 1.06 -9.78
C MET A 99 -0.76 2.02 -8.84
N GLY A 100 -0.16 1.52 -7.76
CA GLY A 100 0.55 2.37 -6.78
C GLY A 100 1.57 3.34 -7.41
N PRO A 101 2.44 2.89 -8.35
CA PRO A 101 3.42 3.76 -9.02
C PRO A 101 2.84 4.81 -9.96
N THR A 102 1.54 4.79 -10.29
CA THR A 102 0.91 5.76 -11.20
C THR A 102 0.38 7.00 -10.49
N LYS A 103 0.28 6.95 -9.15
CA LYS A 103 -0.02 8.13 -8.33
C LYS A 103 1.13 9.11 -8.40
N THR A 104 0.92 10.37 -8.05
CA THR A 104 1.93 11.42 -8.25
C THR A 104 2.13 12.32 -7.03
N ASN A 105 1.56 11.95 -5.87
CA ASN A 105 1.70 12.77 -4.68
C ASN A 105 3.14 12.70 -4.14
N LEU A 106 3.72 13.87 -3.92
CA LEU A 106 5.03 14.08 -3.31
C LEU A 106 4.86 14.86 -2.01
N PHE A 107 5.83 14.76 -1.10
CA PHE A 107 5.87 15.68 0.04
C PHE A 107 6.09 17.12 -0.42
N ASP A 108 5.50 18.05 0.32
CA ASP A 108 5.60 19.47 0.05
C ASP A 108 7.06 19.92 -0.07
N GLY A 109 7.38 20.56 -1.20
CA GLY A 109 8.71 21.06 -1.49
C GLY A 109 9.72 20.03 -2.00
N ALA A 110 9.38 18.74 -2.10
CA ALA A 110 10.27 17.71 -2.63
C ALA A 110 10.79 18.06 -4.03
N GLU A 111 9.89 18.44 -4.96
CA GLU A 111 10.26 18.85 -6.32
C GLU A 111 11.19 20.08 -6.34
N LYS A 112 10.88 21.08 -5.49
CA LYS A 112 11.69 22.30 -5.38
C LYS A 112 13.10 22.00 -4.87
N VAL A 113 13.22 21.16 -3.85
CA VAL A 113 14.51 20.77 -3.27
C VAL A 113 15.32 19.97 -4.28
N LEU A 114 14.72 18.97 -4.93
CA LEU A 114 15.41 18.15 -5.94
C LEU A 114 15.85 18.95 -7.16
N THR A 115 15.12 20.00 -7.54
CA THR A 115 15.51 20.91 -8.63
C THR A 115 16.68 21.83 -8.24
N TYR A 116 16.83 22.14 -6.95
CA TYR A 116 17.89 23.01 -6.45
C TYR A 116 19.23 22.30 -6.28
N LEU A 117 19.20 21.01 -5.93
CA LEU A 117 20.37 20.16 -5.67
C LEU A 117 21.03 19.66 -6.96
#